data_AF-A0A7S3L794-F1
#
_entry.id   AF-A0A7S3L794-F1
#
_cell.length_a   1.000
_cell.length_b   1.000
_cell.length_c   1.000
_cell.angle_alpha   90.00
_cell.angle_beta   90.00
_cell.angle_gamma   90.00
#
_symmetry.space_group_name_H-M   'P 1'
#
loop_
_entity.id
_entity.type
_entity.pdbx_description
1 polymer ?
#
loop_
_entity_poly.entity_id
_entity_poly.type
_entity_poly.pdbx_seq_one_letter_code
_entity_poly.pdbx_strand_id
1 'polypeptide(L)'
;MYDQRGDPPADKSRSNNNNNSNNNNNNNNKNRPVVVNAWSVLATTEEWISKTLASASATAATNGQANPYTRKEVSYVCETATEQPMIVANIFRRLKEARLQGQYHGEQEQERAEEQGYSYRPSTMRQTQVMVVPSNPALSDSFTDFHNLIEAINAARRVARDFVTGSHLERMDDGDMADMDDEQHHHPGSSHATTTPWSVSVNCAHLHPHYGTTKTPEQVLEELKAEEAAGEVDVNYQKFQEQRMMARRSPYPTVVLEVCARPPPDFGAAPPPSSPANNKEETKITSEDISKLEALFGQSAHMNHPTKHMTPKEEEDDFYSRIGNSIQELSVVTPMQMAQDYIATHDPHVPPTAAFTTSDAEEPDEAFEFVFTNLSMMAEQAANEDNDDPRYYVVLPHFCAASATSLEKFCTQIQTICHATTELRGRLAAVECFHPEHILPTHRAPISVVALQWKPKK
;
A
#
# COMPACT_ATOMS: atom_id res chain seq x y z
N MET A 1 46.71 -5.20 32.91
CA MET A 1 47.39 -3.97 32.43
C MET A 1 47.00 -3.80 30.97
N TYR A 2 46.04 -2.92 30.71
CA TYR A 2 45.57 -2.54 29.38
C TYR A 2 46.26 -1.24 28.99
N ASP A 3 46.71 -1.12 27.74
CA ASP A 3 47.24 0.12 27.19
C ASP A 3 46.07 1.05 26.81
N GLN A 4 46.22 2.34 27.10
CA GLN A 4 45.12 3.27 27.37
C GLN A 4 44.66 4.10 26.16
N ARG A 5 44.93 3.67 24.92
CA ARG A 5 44.39 4.29 23.70
C ARG A 5 44.14 3.22 22.64
N GLY A 6 42.87 2.82 22.51
CA GLY A 6 42.41 1.81 21.57
C GLY A 6 42.41 2.27 20.12
N ASP A 7 43.58 2.52 19.54
CA ASP A 7 43.73 2.70 18.09
C ASP A 7 44.25 1.40 17.46
N PRO A 8 43.59 0.86 16.42
CA PRO A 8 44.09 -0.30 15.69
C PRO A 8 45.34 0.05 14.85
N PRO A 9 46.25 -0.91 14.64
CA PRO A 9 47.51 -0.65 13.94
C PRO A 9 47.29 -0.34 12.46
N ALA A 10 47.94 0.73 11.99
CA ALA A 10 47.92 1.17 10.60
C ALA A 10 48.59 0.14 9.66
N ASP A 11 47.77 -0.48 8.82
CA ASP A 11 48.25 -1.39 7.78
C ASP A 11 48.84 -0.61 6.60
N LYS A 12 50.16 -0.67 6.46
CA LYS A 12 50.91 -0.10 5.34
C LYS A 12 51.07 -1.15 4.25
N SER A 13 50.02 -1.38 3.46
CA SER A 13 50.14 -2.05 2.16
C SER A 13 49.84 -1.06 1.03
N ARG A 14 50.91 -0.43 0.55
CA ARG A 14 50.94 0.35 -0.69
C ARG A 14 50.75 -0.62 -1.86
N SER A 15 49.55 -0.67 -2.43
CA SER A 15 49.32 -1.24 -3.77
C SER A 15 48.95 -0.12 -4.73
N ASN A 16 49.91 0.23 -5.59
CA ASN A 16 49.71 1.07 -6.76
C ASN A 16 48.89 0.28 -7.79
N ASN A 17 47.60 0.58 -7.94
CA ASN A 17 46.81 0.13 -9.08
C ASN A 17 46.49 1.31 -9.99
N ASN A 18 47.41 1.57 -10.92
CA ASN A 18 47.12 2.33 -12.14
C ASN A 18 46.29 1.45 -13.08
N ASN A 19 44.97 1.51 -12.97
CA ASN A 19 44.08 0.92 -13.98
C ASN A 19 43.84 1.92 -15.11
N ASN A 20 44.78 1.95 -16.05
CA ASN A 20 44.56 2.47 -17.39
C ASN A 20 43.92 1.34 -18.21
N SER A 21 42.59 1.24 -18.19
CA SER A 21 41.87 0.21 -18.94
C SER A 21 41.62 0.69 -20.36
N ASN A 22 42.49 0.24 -21.27
CA ASN A 22 42.30 0.34 -22.71
C ASN A 22 41.04 -0.42 -23.12
N ASN A 23 40.11 0.29 -23.75
CA ASN A 23 38.95 -0.24 -24.46
C ASN A 23 39.42 -1.18 -25.58
N ASN A 24 39.30 -2.48 -25.37
CA ASN A 24 39.22 -3.45 -26.46
C ASN A 24 37.88 -4.18 -26.36
N ASN A 25 36.94 -3.70 -27.18
CA ASN A 25 35.64 -4.28 -27.45
C ASN A 25 35.78 -5.73 -27.91
N ASN A 26 35.36 -6.67 -27.05
CA ASN A 26 35.11 -8.05 -27.43
C ASN A 26 33.60 -8.28 -27.47
N ASN A 27 33.03 -8.25 -28.68
CA ASN A 27 31.59 -8.30 -29.00
C ASN A 27 30.91 -9.66 -28.74
N ASN A 28 31.49 -10.55 -27.95
CA ASN A 28 31.00 -11.93 -27.74
C ASN A 28 30.22 -12.14 -26.43
N ASN A 29 29.79 -11.08 -25.74
CA ASN A 29 29.20 -11.19 -24.40
C ASN A 29 27.78 -10.60 -24.28
N LYS A 30 26.96 -10.71 -25.34
CA LYS A 30 25.61 -10.12 -25.40
C LYS A 30 24.57 -10.74 -24.44
N ASN A 31 24.89 -11.84 -23.74
CA ASN A 31 23.96 -12.52 -22.85
C ASN A 31 24.42 -12.55 -21.38
N ARG A 32 25.41 -11.76 -20.97
CA ARG A 32 25.67 -11.63 -19.53
C ARG A 32 24.65 -10.68 -18.92
N PRO A 33 23.94 -11.07 -17.84
CA PRO A 33 23.08 -10.16 -17.12
C PRO A 33 23.91 -8.94 -16.72
N VAL A 34 23.39 -7.75 -17.01
CA VAL A 34 24.04 -6.49 -16.63
C VAL A 34 24.07 -6.48 -15.11
N VAL A 35 25.25 -6.67 -14.52
CA VAL A 35 25.42 -6.60 -13.06
C VAL A 35 25.33 -5.14 -12.67
N VAL A 36 24.15 -4.72 -12.22
CA VAL A 36 23.93 -3.37 -11.71
C VAL A 36 24.55 -3.24 -10.33
N ASN A 37 25.51 -2.33 -10.17
CA ASN A 37 26.02 -1.97 -8.85
C ASN A 37 25.05 -1.01 -8.16
N ALA A 38 24.24 -1.53 -7.25
CA ALA A 38 23.24 -0.76 -6.52
C ALA A 38 23.82 0.51 -5.86
N TRP A 39 25.02 0.44 -5.28
CA TRP A 39 25.65 1.59 -4.63
C TRP A 39 26.03 2.70 -5.61
N SER A 40 26.53 2.34 -6.80
CA SER A 40 26.84 3.37 -7.80
C SER A 40 25.59 4.02 -8.36
N VAL A 41 24.51 3.24 -8.54
CA VAL A 41 23.20 3.76 -8.96
C VAL A 41 22.68 4.77 -7.94
N LEU A 42 22.66 4.40 -6.65
CA LEU A 42 22.20 5.28 -5.59
C LEU A 42 23.05 6.55 -5.47
N ALA A 43 24.38 6.43 -5.46
CA ALA A 43 25.28 7.58 -5.40
C ALA A 43 25.08 8.54 -6.59
N THR A 44 24.89 8.00 -7.80
CA THR A 44 24.63 8.82 -9.00
C THR A 44 23.30 9.56 -8.89
N THR A 45 22.26 8.90 -8.40
CA THR A 45 20.94 9.50 -8.18
C THR A 45 20.99 10.57 -7.09
N GLU A 46 21.67 10.32 -5.97
CA GLU A 46 21.84 11.31 -4.90
C GLU A 46 22.62 12.55 -5.36
N GLU A 47 23.70 12.35 -6.12
CA GLU A 47 24.47 13.45 -6.72
C GLU A 47 23.59 14.27 -7.69
N TRP A 48 22.80 13.60 -8.52
CA TRP A 48 21.85 14.26 -9.43
C TRP A 48 20.78 15.07 -8.68
N ILE A 49 20.17 14.52 -7.62
CA ILE A 49 19.20 15.25 -6.79
C ILE A 49 19.87 16.47 -6.16
N SER A 50 21.07 16.30 -5.58
CA SER A 50 21.81 17.38 -4.94
C SER A 50 22.11 18.53 -5.90
N LYS A 51 22.56 18.22 -7.13
CA LYS A 51 22.80 19.21 -8.19
C LYS A 51 21.50 19.90 -8.61
N THR A 52 20.43 19.14 -8.79
CA THR A 52 19.11 19.67 -9.18
C THR A 52 18.57 20.63 -8.11
N LEU A 53 18.62 20.25 -6.84
CA LEU A 53 18.19 21.09 -5.72
C LEU A 53 19.09 22.33 -5.55
N ALA A 54 20.40 22.20 -5.68
CA ALA A 54 21.33 23.32 -5.62
C ALA A 54 21.03 24.36 -6.72
N SER A 55 20.73 23.90 -7.94
CA SER A 55 20.34 24.78 -9.06
C SER A 55 19.02 25.51 -8.80
N ALA A 56 18.05 24.84 -8.18
CA ALA A 56 16.78 25.43 -7.78
C ALA A 56 16.98 26.47 -6.66
N SER A 57 17.81 26.15 -5.67
CA SER A 57 18.15 27.06 -4.56
C SER A 57 18.88 28.31 -5.02
N ALA A 58 19.81 28.20 -5.98
CA ALA A 58 20.49 29.37 -6.55
C ALA A 58 19.49 30.33 -7.23
N THR A 59 18.49 29.78 -7.91
CA THR A 59 17.41 30.54 -8.55
C THR A 59 16.45 31.16 -7.51
N ALA A 60 16.17 30.45 -6.42
CA ALA A 60 15.31 30.93 -5.34
C ALA A 60 16.00 32.03 -4.49
N ALA A 61 17.31 31.92 -4.27
CA ALA A 61 18.11 32.90 -3.55
C ALA A 61 18.16 34.26 -4.27
N THR A 62 18.21 34.27 -5.61
CA THR A 62 18.07 35.51 -6.40
C THR A 62 16.70 36.19 -6.22
N ASN A 63 15.67 35.44 -5.81
CA ASN A 63 14.32 35.93 -5.55
C ASN A 63 14.02 36.14 -4.04
N GLY A 64 15.02 35.99 -3.16
CA GLY A 64 14.84 36.16 -1.72
C GLY A 64 14.00 35.09 -1.02
N GLN A 65 13.70 33.97 -1.68
CA GLN A 65 12.97 32.84 -1.07
C GLN A 65 13.95 31.71 -0.72
N ALA A 66 13.95 31.28 0.53
CA ALA A 66 14.66 30.06 0.93
C ALA A 66 13.98 28.85 0.29
N ASN A 67 14.77 27.92 -0.25
CA ASN A 67 14.21 26.70 -0.82
C ASN A 67 13.55 25.87 0.31
N PRO A 68 12.23 25.64 0.28
CA PRO A 68 11.53 24.91 1.34
C PRO A 68 11.89 23.41 1.36
N TYR A 69 12.67 22.94 0.38
CA TYR A 69 13.07 21.54 0.22
C TYR A 69 14.48 21.22 0.75
N THR A 70 15.23 22.20 1.26
CA THR A 70 16.66 22.04 1.61
C THR A 70 16.94 21.20 2.88
N ARG A 71 15.93 20.65 3.55
CA ARG A 71 16.06 19.86 4.80
C ARG A 71 15.10 18.66 4.87
N LYS A 72 14.78 18.03 3.74
CA LYS A 72 13.98 16.81 3.77
C LYS A 72 14.87 15.61 3.99
N GLU A 73 14.51 14.78 4.96
CA GLU A 73 15.08 13.44 5.08
C GLU A 73 14.62 12.62 3.86
N VAL A 74 15.59 12.23 3.03
CA VAL A 74 15.36 11.42 1.83
C VAL A 74 15.98 10.05 2.06
N SER A 75 15.16 9.01 2.03
CA SER A 75 15.64 7.63 2.03
C SER A 75 15.76 7.12 0.59
N TYR A 76 16.76 6.30 0.31
CA TYR A 76 17.06 5.79 -1.02
C TYR A 76 16.95 4.26 -1.04
N VAL A 77 16.33 3.73 -2.09
CA VAL A 77 16.18 2.29 -2.32
C VAL A 77 16.56 1.99 -3.77
N CYS A 78 17.37 0.97 -3.97
CA CYS A 78 17.67 0.44 -5.31
C CYS A 78 16.87 -0.83 -5.54
N GLU A 79 16.01 -0.83 -6.55
CA GLU A 79 15.25 -1.99 -6.99
C GLU A 79 16.13 -2.88 -7.89
N THR A 80 16.43 -4.08 -7.44
CA THR A 80 17.30 -5.02 -8.15
C THR A 80 16.54 -6.05 -8.96
N ALA A 81 15.23 -6.17 -8.79
CA ALA A 81 14.41 -7.06 -9.58
C ALA A 81 14.47 -6.67 -11.06
N THR A 82 14.61 -7.68 -11.90
CA THR A 82 14.61 -7.52 -13.36
C THR A 82 13.23 -7.70 -13.95
N GLU A 83 12.30 -8.34 -13.24
CA GLU A 83 10.94 -8.63 -13.72
C GLU A 83 9.95 -7.55 -13.29
N GLN A 84 9.09 -7.12 -14.20
CA GLN A 84 8.10 -6.06 -13.91
C GLN A 84 7.09 -6.43 -12.82
N PRO A 85 6.54 -7.67 -12.73
CA PRO A 85 5.60 -8.01 -11.66
C PRO A 85 6.23 -7.86 -10.27
N MET A 86 7.49 -8.28 -10.11
CA MET A 86 8.22 -8.11 -8.85
C MET A 86 8.49 -6.63 -8.55
N ILE A 87 8.80 -5.81 -9.57
CA ILE A 87 8.94 -4.36 -9.40
C ILE A 87 7.63 -3.74 -8.92
N VAL A 88 6.48 -4.15 -9.49
CA VAL A 88 5.16 -3.70 -9.04
C VAL A 88 4.91 -4.10 -7.59
N ALA A 89 5.17 -5.36 -7.23
CA ALA A 89 5.05 -5.85 -5.86
C ALA A 89 5.88 -4.98 -4.90
N ASN A 90 7.14 -4.70 -5.26
CA ASN A 90 8.02 -3.89 -4.45
C ASN A 90 7.57 -2.43 -4.35
N ILE A 91 6.95 -1.85 -5.39
CA ILE A 91 6.33 -0.52 -5.30
C ILE A 91 5.20 -0.53 -4.27
N PHE A 92 4.30 -1.52 -4.32
CA PHE A 92 3.22 -1.65 -3.33
C PHE A 92 3.73 -1.89 -1.91
N ARG A 93 4.78 -2.71 -1.74
CA ARG A 93 5.47 -2.87 -0.46
C ARG A 93 5.96 -1.53 0.10
N ARG A 94 6.59 -0.69 -0.73
CA ARG A 94 7.05 0.64 -0.29
C ARG A 94 5.90 1.59 0.02
N LEU A 95 4.79 1.49 -0.71
CA LEU A 95 3.57 2.24 -0.41
C LEU A 95 2.97 1.84 0.94
N LYS A 96 2.93 0.53 1.23
CA LYS A 96 2.53 -0.03 2.53
C LYS A 96 3.42 0.50 3.64
N GLU A 97 4.74 0.36 3.51
CA GLU A 97 5.71 0.86 4.50
C GLU A 97 5.53 2.36 4.78
N ALA A 98 5.36 3.17 3.73
CA ALA A 98 5.13 4.60 3.85
C ALA A 98 3.80 4.92 4.55
N ARG A 99 2.72 4.19 4.26
CA ARG A 99 1.43 4.34 4.96
C ARG A 99 1.56 3.99 6.43
N LEU A 100 2.12 2.83 6.76
CA LEU A 100 2.30 2.36 8.13
C LEU A 100 3.15 3.33 8.94
N GLN A 101 4.21 3.88 8.35
CA GLN A 101 5.01 4.92 8.99
C GLN A 101 4.18 6.16 9.33
N GLY A 102 3.29 6.57 8.42
CA GLY A 102 2.36 7.67 8.64
C GLY A 102 1.38 7.42 9.78
N GLN A 103 0.81 6.22 9.82
CA GLN A 103 -0.15 5.80 10.86
C GLN A 103 0.53 5.74 12.23
N TYR A 104 1.69 5.09 12.30
CA TYR A 104 2.49 4.98 13.51
C TYR A 104 2.89 6.35 14.08
N HIS A 105 3.26 7.31 13.23
CA HIS A 105 3.50 8.68 13.67
C HIS A 105 2.26 9.31 14.30
N GLY A 106 1.09 9.14 13.68
CA GLY A 106 -0.18 9.66 14.20
C GLY A 106 -0.54 9.07 15.56
N GLU A 107 -0.39 7.76 15.73
CA GLU A 107 -0.61 7.05 16.99
C GLU A 107 0.30 7.59 18.11
N GLN A 108 1.61 7.75 17.84
CA GLN A 108 2.54 8.32 18.82
C GLN A 108 2.24 9.78 19.18
N GLU A 109 1.74 10.56 18.24
CA GLU A 109 1.36 11.96 18.50
C GLU A 109 0.07 12.03 19.32
N GLN A 110 -0.85 11.09 19.13
CA GLN A 110 -2.05 10.95 19.95
C GLN A 110 -1.70 10.53 21.38
N GLU A 111 -0.87 9.50 21.55
CA GLU A 111 -0.40 9.06 22.87
C GLU A 111 0.29 10.21 23.63
N ARG A 112 1.16 10.98 22.97
CA ARG A 112 1.79 12.16 23.58
C ARG A 112 0.80 13.28 23.92
N ALA A 113 -0.24 13.45 23.13
CA ALA A 113 -1.30 14.42 23.43
C ALA A 113 -2.08 14.02 24.68
N GLU A 114 -2.36 12.73 24.86
CA GLU A 114 -3.01 12.17 26.05
C GLU A 114 -2.14 12.35 27.30
N GLU A 115 -0.83 12.10 27.20
CA GLU A 115 0.11 12.24 28.33
C GLU A 115 0.34 13.70 28.75
N GLN A 116 0.50 14.62 27.79
CA GLN A 116 0.89 16.01 28.05
C GLN A 116 -0.30 16.98 28.11
N GLY A 117 -1.50 16.49 27.78
CA GLY A 117 -2.75 17.23 27.79
C GLY A 117 -2.75 18.44 26.86
N TYR A 118 -3.55 19.45 27.20
CA TYR A 118 -3.81 20.65 26.38
C TYR A 118 -2.57 21.49 26.00
N SER A 119 -1.45 21.29 26.70
CA SER A 119 -0.21 22.01 26.40
C SER A 119 0.55 21.44 25.20
N TYR A 120 0.22 20.20 24.81
CA TYR A 120 0.85 19.51 23.71
C TYR A 120 0.46 20.13 22.37
N ARG A 121 1.44 20.26 21.48
CA ARG A 121 1.21 20.66 20.09
C ARG A 121 1.69 19.54 19.18
N PRO A 122 0.77 18.84 18.51
CA PRO A 122 1.16 17.73 17.64
C PRO A 122 2.09 18.17 16.53
N SER A 123 3.09 17.34 16.25
CA SER A 123 4.03 17.54 15.16
C SER A 123 3.55 16.83 13.89
N THR A 124 3.76 17.45 12.73
CA THR A 124 3.46 16.82 11.44
C THR A 124 4.67 16.03 10.93
N MET A 125 4.44 14.91 10.26
CA MET A 125 5.48 14.18 9.56
C MET A 125 5.43 14.40 8.05
N ARG A 126 6.60 14.57 7.43
CA ARG A 126 6.77 14.52 5.98
C ARG A 126 8.09 13.85 5.64
N GLN A 127 8.04 12.71 4.95
CA GLN A 127 9.24 11.99 4.54
C GLN A 127 9.17 11.64 3.06
N THR A 128 10.34 11.62 2.41
CA THR A 128 10.46 11.25 1.00
C THR A 128 11.33 10.01 0.87
N GLN A 129 10.85 9.02 0.11
CA GLN A 129 11.60 7.84 -0.28
C GLN A 129 11.77 7.84 -1.80
N VAL A 130 12.99 7.57 -2.25
CA VAL A 130 13.37 7.52 -3.67
C VAL A 130 13.74 6.09 -4.02
N MET A 131 12.91 5.45 -4.82
CA MET A 131 13.12 4.08 -5.32
C MET A 131 13.62 4.14 -6.76
N VAL A 132 14.84 3.68 -7.00
CA VAL A 132 15.49 3.66 -8.32
C VAL A 132 15.33 2.29 -8.95
N VAL A 133 14.91 2.21 -10.22
CA VAL A 133 14.63 0.96 -10.95
C VAL A 133 15.59 0.80 -12.14
N PRO A 134 16.88 0.49 -11.89
CA PRO A 134 17.89 0.41 -12.94
C PRO A 134 17.92 -0.92 -13.71
N SER A 135 17.29 -1.98 -13.16
CA SER A 135 17.59 -3.36 -13.57
C SER A 135 16.65 -3.91 -14.64
N ASN A 136 15.54 -3.23 -14.94
CA ASN A 136 14.60 -3.66 -15.98
C ASN A 136 14.82 -2.85 -17.27
N PRO A 137 15.27 -3.48 -18.37
CA PRO A 137 15.53 -2.79 -19.63
C PRO A 137 14.28 -2.16 -20.25
N ALA A 138 13.14 -2.85 -20.22
CA ALA A 138 11.90 -2.32 -20.80
C ALA A 138 11.45 -1.01 -20.11
N LEU A 139 11.56 -0.95 -18.78
CA LEU A 139 11.25 0.27 -18.01
C LEU A 139 12.36 1.32 -18.10
N SER A 140 13.60 0.96 -18.44
CA SER A 140 14.73 1.89 -18.58
C SER A 140 14.76 2.58 -19.93
N ASP A 141 14.44 1.82 -20.98
CA ASP A 141 14.53 2.27 -22.37
C ASP A 141 13.25 2.99 -22.82
N SER A 142 12.09 2.66 -22.24
CA SER A 142 10.77 3.18 -22.63
C SER A 142 10.13 4.02 -21.54
N PHE A 143 10.17 5.36 -21.71
CA PHE A 143 9.43 6.26 -20.83
C PHE A 143 7.93 5.96 -20.83
N THR A 144 7.36 5.62 -21.98
CA THR A 144 5.92 5.36 -22.12
C THR A 144 5.50 4.13 -21.32
N ASP A 145 6.28 3.05 -21.35
CA ASP A 145 5.93 1.85 -20.58
C ASP A 145 6.09 2.08 -19.07
N PHE A 146 7.16 2.77 -18.64
CA PHE A 146 7.30 3.17 -17.23
C PHE A 146 6.20 4.12 -16.75
N HIS A 147 5.86 5.12 -17.55
CA HIS A 147 4.77 6.06 -17.26
C HIS A 147 3.42 5.35 -17.12
N ASN A 148 3.05 4.53 -18.10
CA ASN A 148 1.79 3.80 -18.10
C ASN A 148 1.68 2.85 -16.91
N LEU A 149 2.78 2.20 -16.53
CA LEU A 149 2.83 1.34 -15.35
C LEU A 149 2.52 2.12 -14.07
N ILE A 150 3.21 3.25 -13.84
CA ILE A 150 3.01 4.05 -12.63
C ILE A 150 1.62 4.70 -12.61
N GLU A 151 1.10 5.15 -13.75
CA GLU A 151 -0.27 5.67 -13.83
C GLU A 151 -1.33 4.60 -13.53
N ALA A 152 -1.13 3.36 -13.98
CA ALA A 152 -2.01 2.24 -13.64
C ALA A 152 -1.97 1.94 -12.12
N ILE A 153 -0.79 1.95 -11.50
CA ILE A 153 -0.65 1.80 -10.04
C ILE A 153 -1.37 2.96 -9.32
N ASN A 154 -1.18 4.21 -9.76
CA ASN A 154 -1.83 5.36 -9.16
C ASN A 154 -3.36 5.33 -9.34
N ALA A 155 -3.86 4.85 -10.48
CA ALA A 155 -5.28 4.65 -10.71
C ALA A 155 -5.85 3.58 -9.76
N ALA A 156 -5.17 2.44 -9.62
CA ALA A 156 -5.56 1.38 -8.71
C ALA A 156 -5.64 1.87 -7.26
N ARG A 157 -4.65 2.66 -6.81
CA ARG A 157 -4.64 3.26 -5.46
C ARG A 157 -5.78 4.24 -5.22
N ARG A 158 -6.19 4.99 -6.25
CA ARG A 158 -7.35 5.90 -6.14
C ARG A 158 -8.65 5.12 -5.97
N VAL A 159 -8.83 4.06 -6.76
CA VAL A 159 -9.99 3.16 -6.69
C VAL A 159 -10.02 2.37 -5.38
N ALA A 160 -8.85 1.99 -4.85
CA ALA A 160 -8.73 1.23 -3.62
C ALA A 160 -9.26 1.95 -2.37
N ARG A 161 -9.45 3.27 -2.43
CA ARG A 161 -10.11 4.04 -1.36
C ARG A 161 -11.59 3.70 -1.21
N ASP A 162 -12.20 3.16 -2.27
CA ASP A 162 -13.62 2.78 -2.29
C ASP A 162 -13.81 1.28 -1.97
N PHE A 163 -12.75 0.58 -1.55
CA PHE A 163 -12.85 -0.82 -1.13
C PHE A 163 -13.38 -0.89 0.30
N VAL A 164 -14.35 -1.77 0.53
CA VAL A 164 -14.85 -2.09 1.86
C VAL A 164 -13.99 -3.23 2.42
N THR A 165 -12.97 -2.88 3.20
CA THR A 165 -12.09 -3.84 3.90
C THR A 165 -12.57 -4.09 5.33
N GLY A 166 -12.09 -5.18 5.96
CA GLY A 166 -12.41 -5.46 7.37
C GLY A 166 -12.02 -4.30 8.29
N SER A 167 -10.78 -3.81 8.14
CA SER A 167 -10.28 -2.67 8.93
C SER A 167 -11.06 -1.37 8.67
N HIS A 168 -11.69 -1.20 7.49
CA HIS A 168 -12.57 -0.06 7.25
C HIS A 168 -13.89 -0.18 8.01
N LEU A 169 -14.48 -1.38 8.07
CA LEU A 169 -15.71 -1.63 8.82
C LEU A 169 -15.49 -1.47 10.33
N GLU A 170 -14.40 -2.03 10.86
CA GLU A 170 -14.04 -1.89 12.28
C GLU A 170 -13.89 -0.42 12.68
N ARG A 171 -13.22 0.40 11.85
CA ARG A 171 -13.08 1.84 12.10
C ARG A 171 -14.41 2.61 12.05
N MET A 172 -15.38 2.15 11.26
CA MET A 172 -16.71 2.77 11.24
C MET A 172 -17.49 2.41 12.50
N ASP A 173 -17.45 1.14 12.92
CA ASP A 173 -18.13 0.66 14.12
C ASP A 173 -17.57 1.31 15.39
N ASP A 174 -16.25 1.48 15.50
CA ASP A 174 -15.60 2.16 16.63
C ASP A 174 -15.97 3.66 16.70
N GLY A 175 -16.12 4.32 15.56
CA GLY A 175 -16.50 5.73 15.48
C GLY A 175 -17.93 5.98 15.95
N ASP A 176 -18.87 5.14 15.52
CA ASP A 176 -20.30 5.29 15.87
C ASP A 176 -20.56 5.01 17.37
N MET A 177 -19.73 4.21 18.03
CA MET A 177 -19.85 3.90 19.47
C MET A 177 -19.27 5.01 20.36
N ALA A 178 -18.19 5.67 19.92
CA ALA A 178 -17.58 6.77 20.67
C ALA A 178 -18.51 7.99 20.80
N ASP A 179 -19.34 8.25 19.78
CA ASP A 179 -20.26 9.39 19.76
C ASP A 179 -21.51 9.19 20.66
N MET A 180 -21.89 7.95 21.01
CA MET A 180 -23.08 7.69 21.85
C MET A 180 -22.84 7.88 23.35
N ASP A 181 -21.62 7.64 23.84
CA ASP A 181 -21.32 7.74 25.27
C ASP A 181 -21.04 9.19 25.74
N ASP A 182 -20.75 10.11 24.82
CA ASP A 182 -20.39 11.50 25.14
C ASP A 182 -21.61 12.46 25.31
N GLU A 183 -22.82 12.01 24.99
CA GLU A 183 -24.05 12.84 25.14
C GLU A 183 -24.51 13.01 26.61
N GLN A 184 -24.08 12.16 27.56
CA GLN A 184 -24.55 12.24 28.96
C GLN A 184 -23.63 12.99 29.94
N HIS A 185 -22.40 13.33 29.55
CA HIS A 185 -21.44 14.02 30.43
C HIS A 185 -20.82 15.27 29.79
N HIS A 186 -21.66 16.15 29.26
CA HIS A 186 -21.25 17.48 28.83
C HIS A 186 -20.78 18.37 30.01
N HIS A 187 -19.52 18.21 30.41
CA HIS A 187 -18.80 19.28 31.10
C HIS A 187 -18.41 20.34 30.06
N PRO A 188 -18.87 21.60 30.19
CA PRO A 188 -18.73 22.67 29.18
C PRO A 188 -17.30 23.25 29.06
N GLY A 189 -16.28 22.43 29.29
CA GLY A 189 -14.86 22.78 29.15
C GLY A 189 -13.96 21.59 28.84
N SER A 190 -14.53 20.39 28.66
CA SER A 190 -13.81 19.21 28.19
C SER A 190 -14.04 19.10 26.69
N SER A 191 -13.24 19.83 25.90
CA SER A 191 -13.09 19.50 24.50
C SER A 191 -12.24 18.23 24.44
N HIS A 192 -12.85 17.07 24.73
CA HIS A 192 -12.28 15.84 24.22
C HIS A 192 -12.30 16.01 22.70
N ALA A 193 -11.10 16.19 22.14
CA ALA A 193 -10.93 16.23 20.70
C ALA A 193 -11.57 14.96 20.18
N THR A 194 -12.69 15.10 19.49
CA THR A 194 -13.30 14.03 18.71
C THR A 194 -12.17 13.33 17.97
N THR A 195 -12.04 12.02 18.23
CA THR A 195 -10.96 11.09 17.85
C THR A 195 -10.90 10.88 16.34
N THR A 196 -10.95 11.97 15.59
CA THR A 196 -10.75 11.97 14.17
C THR A 196 -9.36 11.41 13.89
N PRO A 197 -9.25 10.34 13.08
CA PRO A 197 -7.97 9.70 12.87
C PRO A 197 -7.02 10.65 12.13
N TRP A 198 -5.74 10.55 12.45
CA TRP A 198 -4.69 11.30 11.75
C TRP A 198 -4.81 11.14 10.23
N SER A 199 -4.65 12.25 9.51
CA SER A 199 -4.70 12.24 8.06
C SER A 199 -3.34 11.80 7.52
N VAL A 200 -3.27 10.56 7.05
CA VAL A 200 -2.09 10.00 6.37
C VAL A 200 -2.32 10.02 4.86
N SER A 201 -1.36 10.58 4.14
CA SER A 201 -1.36 10.60 2.68
C SER A 201 -0.02 10.14 2.13
N VAL A 202 -0.07 9.26 1.14
CA VAL A 202 1.12 8.78 0.42
C VAL A 202 1.00 9.21 -1.04
N ASN A 203 1.89 10.07 -1.51
CA ASN A 203 2.00 10.45 -2.90
C ASN A 203 3.01 9.56 -3.63
N CYS A 204 2.77 9.26 -4.89
CA CYS A 204 3.64 8.44 -5.74
C CYS A 204 3.83 9.14 -7.09
N ALA A 205 5.03 9.68 -7.31
CA ALA A 205 5.44 10.31 -8.55
C ALA A 205 6.53 9.48 -9.23
N HIS A 206 6.78 9.73 -10.51
CA HIS A 206 7.84 9.03 -11.25
C HIS A 206 8.66 9.99 -12.11
N LEU A 207 9.93 9.64 -12.28
CA LEU A 207 10.94 10.34 -13.05
C LEU A 207 11.64 9.34 -13.98
N HIS A 208 12.12 9.82 -15.13
CA HIS A 208 12.67 8.91 -16.13
C HIS A 208 13.77 9.58 -17.00
N PRO A 209 14.85 8.87 -17.39
CA PRO A 209 15.93 9.44 -18.21
C PRO A 209 15.44 10.02 -19.53
N HIS A 210 14.49 9.32 -20.15
CA HIS A 210 13.87 9.69 -21.43
C HIS A 210 12.61 10.56 -21.27
N TYR A 211 12.42 11.21 -20.11
CA TYR A 211 11.29 12.12 -19.94
C TYR A 211 11.34 13.27 -20.96
N GLY A 212 10.26 13.42 -21.72
CA GLY A 212 10.11 14.48 -22.73
C GLY A 212 10.98 14.32 -23.98
N THR A 213 11.61 13.16 -24.20
CA THR A 213 12.36 12.89 -25.45
C THR A 213 11.48 12.30 -26.55
N THR A 214 10.30 11.77 -26.20
CA THR A 214 9.36 11.12 -27.13
C THR A 214 8.25 12.04 -27.66
N LYS A 215 8.37 13.36 -27.48
CA LYS A 215 7.43 14.31 -28.08
C LYS A 215 7.42 14.10 -29.59
N THR A 216 6.24 13.86 -30.17
CA THR A 216 6.12 13.72 -31.62
C THR A 216 6.39 15.07 -32.29
N PRO A 217 6.90 15.11 -33.53
CA PRO A 217 7.07 16.37 -34.26
C PRO A 217 5.80 17.22 -34.31
N GLU A 218 4.63 16.57 -34.33
CA GLU A 218 3.31 17.22 -34.28
C GLU A 218 3.03 17.90 -32.94
N GLN A 219 3.34 17.23 -31.82
CA GLN A 219 3.22 17.82 -30.48
C GLN A 219 4.19 18.98 -30.27
N VAL A 220 5.41 18.87 -30.79
CA VAL A 220 6.38 19.97 -30.78
C VAL A 220 5.88 21.14 -31.63
N LEU A 221 5.29 20.86 -32.80
CA LEU A 221 4.73 21.88 -33.68
C LEU A 221 3.51 22.58 -33.05
N GLU A 222 2.69 21.84 -32.31
CA GLU A 222 1.50 22.37 -31.63
C GLU A 222 1.87 23.22 -30.41
N GLU A 223 2.87 22.80 -29.62
CA GLU A 223 3.46 23.64 -28.57
C GLU A 223 4.07 24.92 -29.14
N LEU A 224 4.82 24.83 -30.25
CA LEU A 224 5.40 26.00 -30.92
C LEU A 224 4.32 26.97 -31.43
N LYS A 225 3.23 26.45 -32.00
CA LYS A 225 2.07 27.26 -32.42
C LYS A 225 1.37 27.92 -31.24
N ALA A 226 1.25 27.22 -30.11
CA ALA A 226 0.66 27.77 -28.90
C ALA A 226 1.55 28.87 -28.28
N GLU A 227 2.87 28.69 -28.30
CA GLU A 227 3.84 29.69 -27.84
C GLU A 227 3.88 30.93 -28.75
N GLU A 228 3.79 30.75 -30.07
CA GLU A 228 3.72 31.85 -31.05
C GLU A 228 2.41 32.65 -30.92
N ALA A 229 1.31 31.97 -30.57
CA ALA A 229 0.02 32.60 -30.31
C ALA A 229 -0.05 33.35 -28.96
N ALA A 230 0.77 32.95 -27.97
CA ALA A 230 0.73 33.54 -26.63
C ALA A 230 1.40 34.93 -26.55
N GLY A 231 2.34 35.24 -27.45
CA GLY A 231 3.05 36.52 -27.49
C GLY A 231 4.00 36.74 -26.30
N GLU A 232 5.17 37.31 -26.58
CA GLU A 232 6.27 37.65 -25.65
C GLU A 232 6.54 36.60 -24.56
N VAL A 233 7.38 35.61 -24.89
CA VAL A 233 7.75 34.57 -23.94
C VAL A 233 8.66 35.14 -22.86
N ASP A 234 8.16 35.20 -21.63
CA ASP A 234 8.97 35.54 -20.46
C ASP A 234 10.20 34.61 -20.37
N VAL A 235 11.39 35.19 -20.49
CA VAL A 235 12.68 34.47 -20.43
C VAL A 235 12.82 33.72 -19.09
N ASN A 236 12.19 34.20 -18.02
CA ASN A 236 12.16 33.50 -16.74
C ASN A 236 11.26 32.25 -16.81
N TYR A 237 10.17 32.30 -17.57
CA TYR A 237 9.28 31.17 -17.77
C TYR A 237 9.93 30.05 -18.60
N GLN A 238 10.66 30.39 -19.68
CA GLN A 238 11.42 29.40 -20.45
C GLN A 238 12.48 28.70 -19.60
N LYS A 239 13.30 29.47 -18.87
CA LYS A 239 14.30 28.89 -17.95
C LYS A 239 13.67 28.01 -16.89
N PHE A 240 12.53 28.41 -16.33
CA PHE A 240 11.78 27.60 -15.38
C PHE A 240 11.27 26.30 -16.01
N GLN A 241 10.73 26.35 -17.23
CA GLN A 241 10.29 25.17 -17.97
C GLN A 241 11.45 24.21 -18.26
N GLU A 242 12.60 24.72 -18.72
CA GLU A 242 13.81 23.92 -18.94
C GLU A 242 14.28 23.25 -17.64
N GLN A 243 14.34 23.99 -16.54
CA GLN A 243 14.70 23.45 -15.22
C GLN A 243 13.70 22.37 -14.76
N ARG A 244 12.39 22.60 -14.98
CA ARG A 244 11.34 21.62 -14.66
C ARG A 244 11.48 20.35 -15.51
N MET A 245 11.81 20.47 -16.79
CA MET A 245 12.05 19.33 -17.67
C MET A 245 13.30 18.55 -17.25
N MET A 246 14.38 19.25 -16.90
CA MET A 246 15.63 18.65 -16.40
C MET A 246 15.41 17.93 -15.06
N ALA A 247 14.63 18.52 -14.15
CA ALA A 247 14.29 17.90 -12.87
C ALA A 247 13.44 16.63 -13.01
N ARG A 248 12.77 16.43 -14.15
CA ARG A 248 12.02 15.20 -14.46
C ARG A 248 12.88 14.11 -15.13
N ARG A 249 14.09 14.45 -15.57
CA ARG A 249 15.06 13.54 -16.21
C ARG A 249 16.04 13.00 -15.19
N SER A 250 15.59 12.04 -14.39
CA SER A 250 16.46 11.29 -13.47
C SER A 250 17.46 10.41 -14.24
N PRO A 251 18.61 10.04 -13.66
CA PRO A 251 19.61 9.19 -14.33
C PRO A 251 19.12 7.76 -14.64
N TYR A 252 18.12 7.30 -13.88
CA TYR A 252 17.46 6.00 -14.01
C TYR A 252 15.95 6.17 -13.82
N PRO A 253 15.10 5.23 -14.29
CA PRO A 253 13.70 5.20 -13.89
C PRO A 253 13.59 5.24 -12.37
N THR A 254 12.79 6.15 -11.85
CA THR A 254 12.75 6.44 -10.41
C THR A 254 11.32 6.71 -9.98
N VAL A 255 10.91 6.08 -8.87
CA VAL A 255 9.64 6.33 -8.19
C VAL A 255 9.93 7.14 -6.93
N VAL A 256 9.21 8.24 -6.75
CA VAL A 256 9.33 9.13 -5.59
C VAL A 256 8.06 8.98 -4.76
N LEU A 257 8.22 8.44 -3.55
CA LEU A 257 7.15 8.29 -2.58
C LEU A 257 7.26 9.40 -1.54
N GLU A 258 6.17 10.09 -1.26
CA GLU A 258 6.12 11.09 -0.20
C GLU A 258 4.98 10.75 0.76
N VAL A 259 5.32 10.42 2.00
CA VAL A 259 4.35 10.29 3.08
C VAL A 259 4.21 11.62 3.80
N CYS A 260 2.97 12.02 4.05
CA CYS A 260 2.61 13.12 4.95
C CYS A 260 1.61 12.61 5.98
N ALA A 261 1.91 12.78 7.26
CA ALA A 261 0.98 12.59 8.37
C ALA A 261 0.71 13.94 9.02
N ARG A 262 -0.56 14.32 9.10
CA ARG A 262 -0.99 15.60 9.68
C ARG A 262 -2.13 15.36 10.67
N PRO A 263 -2.24 16.20 11.71
CA PRO A 263 -3.40 16.14 12.58
C PRO A 263 -4.66 16.33 11.73
N PRO A 264 -5.81 15.80 12.19
CA PRO A 264 -7.09 16.04 11.54
C PRO A 264 -7.28 17.54 11.27
N PRO A 265 -7.93 17.92 10.15
CA PRO A 265 -8.30 19.31 9.96
C PRO A 265 -9.17 19.74 11.13
N ASP A 266 -8.72 20.76 11.87
CA ASP A 266 -9.56 21.45 12.83
C ASP A 266 -10.64 22.19 12.02
N PHE A 267 -11.78 21.53 11.81
CA PHE A 267 -12.93 22.16 11.16
C PHE A 267 -13.55 23.27 12.01
N GLY A 268 -12.97 23.54 13.19
CA GLY A 268 -13.38 24.59 14.10
C GLY A 268 -14.68 24.21 14.78
N ALA A 269 -14.71 24.36 16.10
CA ALA A 269 -15.92 24.42 16.88
C ALA A 269 -17.04 25.10 16.09
N ALA A 270 -18.21 24.45 16.01
CA ALA A 270 -19.41 25.06 15.47
C ALA A 270 -19.53 26.51 16.02
N PRO A 271 -19.94 27.49 15.19
CA PRO A 271 -20.18 28.84 15.69
C PRO A 271 -21.08 28.77 16.93
N PRO A 272 -20.87 29.66 17.92
CA PRO A 272 -21.53 29.56 19.22
C PRO A 272 -23.04 29.36 19.03
N PRO A 273 -23.67 28.43 19.79
CA PRO A 273 -25.06 28.12 19.59
C PRO A 273 -25.87 29.39 19.81
N SER A 274 -26.46 29.89 18.73
CA SER A 274 -27.62 30.77 18.83
C SER A 274 -28.78 29.91 19.33
N SER A 275 -28.97 29.83 20.64
CA SER A 275 -30.15 29.20 21.25
C SER A 275 -31.45 29.93 20.85
N PRO A 276 -32.63 29.31 20.95
CA PRO A 276 -32.98 27.94 20.59
C PRO A 276 -34.17 27.94 19.59
N ALA A 277 -34.24 26.94 18.71
CA ALA A 277 -35.48 26.60 18.02
C ALA A 277 -36.01 25.28 18.58
N ASN A 278 -37.20 25.41 19.15
CA ASN A 278 -38.00 24.41 19.82
C ASN A 278 -38.38 23.23 18.90
N ASN A 279 -38.69 22.11 19.54
CA ASN A 279 -39.44 20.94 19.07
C ASN A 279 -38.65 19.82 18.36
N LYS A 280 -38.31 18.78 19.14
CA LYS A 280 -38.60 17.39 18.78
C LYS A 280 -39.02 16.62 20.03
N GLU A 281 -40.13 15.93 19.90
CA GLU A 281 -40.79 15.14 20.95
C GLU A 281 -39.88 13.99 21.39
N GLU A 282 -39.53 13.97 22.68
CA GLU A 282 -38.93 12.82 23.34
C GLU A 282 -39.95 11.68 23.39
N THR A 283 -39.69 10.60 22.66
CA THR A 283 -40.30 9.30 22.94
C THR A 283 -39.78 8.79 24.27
N LYS A 284 -40.54 9.05 25.34
CA LYS A 284 -40.29 8.51 26.67
C LYS A 284 -40.32 6.99 26.64
N ILE A 285 -39.16 6.38 26.83
CA ILE A 285 -39.03 4.96 27.17
C ILE A 285 -39.78 4.76 28.49
N THR A 286 -40.77 3.86 28.49
CA THR A 286 -41.58 3.59 29.69
C THR A 286 -40.94 2.49 30.52
N SER A 287 -41.24 2.43 31.81
CA SER A 287 -40.76 1.33 32.69
C SER A 287 -41.24 -0.05 32.23
N GLU A 288 -42.31 -0.13 31.42
CA GLU A 288 -42.75 -1.37 30.78
C GLU A 288 -41.82 -1.83 29.66
N ASP A 289 -41.14 -0.91 28.97
CA ASP A 289 -40.15 -1.24 27.93
C ASP A 289 -38.87 -1.79 28.55
N ILE A 290 -38.49 -1.29 29.73
CA ILE A 290 -37.36 -1.81 30.53
C ILE A 290 -37.67 -3.22 31.05
N SER A 291 -38.88 -3.49 31.56
CA SER A 291 -39.27 -4.85 31.97
C SER A 291 -39.37 -5.84 30.80
N LYS A 292 -39.71 -5.39 29.57
CA LYS A 292 -39.68 -6.26 28.39
C LYS A 292 -38.26 -6.62 27.98
N LEU A 293 -37.30 -5.69 28.11
CA LEU A 293 -35.89 -5.96 27.87
C LEU A 293 -35.32 -6.92 28.93
N GLU A 294 -35.66 -6.75 30.21
CA GLU A 294 -35.29 -7.70 31.25
C GLU A 294 -35.89 -9.11 31.03
N ALA A 295 -37.09 -9.21 30.46
CA ALA A 295 -37.69 -10.51 30.11
C ALA A 295 -37.02 -11.18 28.89
N LEU A 296 -36.51 -10.38 27.94
CA LEU A 296 -35.82 -10.86 26.73
C LEU A 296 -34.36 -11.27 27.02
N PHE A 297 -33.68 -10.61 27.96
CA PHE A 297 -32.30 -10.92 28.34
C PHE A 297 -32.17 -11.79 29.60
N GLY A 298 -33.20 -11.84 30.45
CA GLY A 298 -33.24 -12.72 31.63
C GLY A 298 -33.49 -14.19 31.30
N GLN A 299 -33.97 -14.52 30.10
CA GLN A 299 -34.18 -15.91 29.66
C GLN A 299 -32.91 -16.60 29.15
N SER A 300 -31.83 -15.87 28.89
CA SER A 300 -30.55 -16.44 28.41
C SER A 300 -29.68 -17.03 29.54
N ALA A 301 -30.04 -16.80 30.80
CA ALA A 301 -29.24 -17.20 31.96
C ALA A 301 -29.76 -18.46 32.70
N HIS A 302 -30.77 -19.16 32.17
CA HIS A 302 -31.08 -20.51 32.63
C HIS A 302 -30.14 -21.53 31.99
N MET A 303 -28.88 -21.48 32.40
CA MET A 303 -28.02 -22.66 32.38
C MET A 303 -28.71 -23.74 33.22
N ASN A 304 -29.06 -24.85 32.59
CA ASN A 304 -29.49 -26.07 33.26
C ASN A 304 -28.39 -26.51 34.25
N HIS A 305 -28.51 -26.12 35.51
CA HIS A 305 -27.67 -26.69 36.56
C HIS A 305 -28.02 -28.18 36.71
N PRO A 306 -27.05 -29.10 36.59
CA PRO A 306 -27.29 -30.50 36.87
C PRO A 306 -27.70 -30.66 38.34
N THR A 307 -28.84 -31.32 38.57
CA THR A 307 -29.46 -31.55 39.91
C THR A 307 -28.72 -32.58 40.77
N LYS A 308 -27.42 -32.79 40.54
CA LYS A 308 -26.60 -33.68 41.36
C LYS A 308 -25.56 -32.85 42.11
N HIS A 309 -25.54 -33.02 43.43
CA HIS A 309 -24.44 -32.57 44.29
C HIS A 309 -23.12 -33.16 43.79
N MET A 310 -22.41 -32.42 42.95
CA MET A 310 -21.02 -32.68 42.61
C MET A 310 -20.17 -31.86 43.57
N THR A 311 -19.01 -32.39 43.94
CA THR A 311 -18.05 -31.59 44.70
C THR A 311 -17.40 -30.56 43.77
N PRO A 312 -16.91 -29.41 44.28
CA PRO A 312 -16.32 -28.36 43.44
C PRO A 312 -15.21 -28.84 42.50
N LYS A 313 -14.48 -29.88 42.90
CA LYS A 313 -13.43 -30.51 42.09
C LYS A 313 -13.99 -31.36 40.94
N GLU A 314 -15.11 -32.04 41.16
CA GLU A 314 -15.78 -32.84 40.13
C GLU A 314 -16.50 -31.98 39.09
N GLU A 315 -16.98 -30.79 39.48
CA GLU A 315 -17.51 -29.79 38.55
C GLU A 315 -16.39 -29.21 37.66
N GLU A 316 -15.23 -28.93 38.25
CA GLU A 316 -14.06 -28.44 37.52
C GLU A 316 -13.51 -29.51 36.55
N ASP A 317 -13.37 -30.76 37.00
CA ASP A 317 -12.94 -31.88 36.16
C ASP A 317 -13.94 -32.23 35.05
N ASP A 318 -15.27 -32.14 35.29
CA ASP A 318 -16.30 -32.32 34.25
C ASP A 318 -16.30 -31.15 33.24
N PHE A 319 -16.05 -29.92 33.69
CA PHE A 319 -15.88 -28.77 32.82
C PHE A 319 -14.67 -28.91 31.89
N TYR A 320 -13.49 -29.26 32.42
CA TYR A 320 -12.28 -29.48 31.61
C TYR A 320 -12.37 -30.74 30.73
N SER A 321 -13.07 -31.78 31.18
CA SER A 321 -13.39 -32.98 30.38
C SER A 321 -14.29 -32.64 29.19
N ARG A 322 -15.34 -31.85 29.41
CA ARG A 322 -16.25 -31.42 28.33
C ARG A 322 -15.56 -30.48 27.36
N ILE A 323 -14.74 -29.54 27.85
CA ILE A 323 -13.91 -28.67 27.00
C ILE A 323 -12.88 -29.50 26.23
N GLY A 324 -12.18 -30.44 26.88
CA GLY A 324 -11.19 -31.30 26.24
C GLY A 324 -11.76 -32.19 25.14
N ASN A 325 -12.97 -32.73 25.36
CA ASN A 325 -13.67 -33.56 24.36
C ASN A 325 -14.33 -32.74 23.24
N SER A 326 -14.73 -31.48 23.49
CA SER A 326 -15.28 -30.60 22.44
C SER A 326 -14.20 -29.87 21.64
N ILE A 327 -12.99 -29.70 22.18
CA ILE A 327 -11.83 -29.17 21.45
C ILE A 327 -11.23 -30.23 20.50
N GLN A 328 -11.35 -31.52 20.80
CA GLN A 328 -10.81 -32.59 19.94
C GLN A 328 -11.58 -32.82 18.62
N GLU A 329 -12.80 -32.28 18.46
CA GLU A 329 -13.59 -32.39 17.22
C GLU A 329 -13.82 -31.06 16.47
N LEU A 330 -13.21 -29.94 16.92
CA LEU A 330 -13.04 -28.77 16.06
C LEU A 330 -11.97 -29.09 15.02
N SER A 331 -12.37 -29.78 13.95
CA SER A 331 -11.63 -29.79 12.70
C SER A 331 -11.48 -28.33 12.28
N VAL A 332 -10.33 -27.73 12.59
CA VAL A 332 -10.01 -26.36 12.19
C VAL A 332 -9.79 -26.41 10.68
N VAL A 333 -10.88 -26.36 9.92
CA VAL A 333 -10.81 -26.25 8.47
C VAL A 333 -10.17 -24.90 8.18
N THR A 334 -8.97 -24.95 7.63
CA THR A 334 -8.24 -23.72 7.32
C THR A 334 -8.90 -22.99 6.15
N PRO A 335 -8.83 -21.64 6.09
CA PRO A 335 -9.19 -20.84 4.92
C PRO A 335 -8.73 -21.45 3.59
N MET A 336 -7.49 -21.96 3.56
CA MET A 336 -6.89 -22.63 2.42
C MET A 336 -7.65 -23.90 2.02
N GLN A 337 -7.95 -24.78 2.97
CA GLN A 337 -8.68 -26.02 2.71
C GLN A 337 -10.10 -25.73 2.19
N MET A 338 -10.79 -24.75 2.79
CA MET A 338 -12.11 -24.32 2.31
C MET A 338 -12.08 -23.86 0.85
N ALA A 339 -11.06 -23.07 0.49
CA ALA A 339 -10.86 -22.62 -0.88
C ALA A 339 -10.56 -23.79 -1.83
N GLN A 340 -9.66 -24.69 -1.46
CA GLN A 340 -9.27 -25.85 -2.27
C GLN A 340 -10.47 -26.77 -2.54
N ASP A 341 -11.23 -27.13 -1.49
CA ASP A 341 -12.39 -28.01 -1.60
C ASP A 341 -13.50 -27.40 -2.47
N TYR A 342 -13.73 -26.09 -2.30
CA TYR A 342 -14.69 -25.36 -3.13
C TYR A 342 -14.26 -25.31 -4.59
N ILE A 343 -13.03 -24.86 -4.87
CA ILE A 343 -12.52 -24.68 -6.23
C ILE A 343 -12.46 -26.01 -6.98
N ALA A 344 -12.07 -27.11 -6.31
CA ALA A 344 -12.04 -28.44 -6.90
C ALA A 344 -13.41 -28.91 -7.45
N THR A 345 -14.50 -28.36 -6.93
CA THR A 345 -15.87 -28.76 -7.31
C THR A 345 -16.62 -27.71 -8.13
N HIS A 346 -16.22 -26.44 -8.07
CA HIS A 346 -16.97 -25.32 -8.65
C HIS A 346 -16.25 -24.59 -9.79
N ASP A 347 -14.92 -24.67 -9.88
CA ASP A 347 -14.18 -24.08 -11.00
C ASP A 347 -13.93 -25.14 -12.08
N PRO A 348 -14.61 -25.07 -13.25
CA PRO A 348 -14.43 -26.06 -14.31
C PRO A 348 -13.05 -25.97 -14.98
N HIS A 349 -12.29 -24.90 -14.73
CA HIS A 349 -10.96 -24.69 -15.31
C HIS A 349 -9.82 -25.07 -14.36
N VAL A 350 -10.08 -25.60 -13.16
CA VAL A 350 -9.02 -25.96 -12.21
C VAL A 350 -8.15 -27.10 -12.75
N PRO A 351 -6.85 -26.88 -13.06
CA PRO A 351 -5.95 -27.96 -13.41
C PRO A 351 -5.59 -28.79 -12.17
N PRO A 352 -5.25 -30.08 -12.30
CA PRO A 352 -4.74 -30.89 -11.19
C PRO A 352 -3.45 -30.32 -10.55
N THR A 353 -2.72 -29.50 -11.29
CA THR A 353 -1.48 -28.83 -10.85
C THR A 353 -1.72 -27.39 -10.38
N ALA A 354 -2.97 -27.01 -10.13
CA ALA A 354 -3.28 -25.67 -9.64
C ALA A 354 -2.55 -25.40 -8.33
N ALA A 355 -1.86 -24.26 -8.26
CA ALA A 355 -1.22 -23.81 -7.04
C ALA A 355 -2.13 -22.83 -6.29
N PHE A 356 -2.08 -22.94 -4.96
CA PHE A 356 -2.83 -22.09 -4.04
C PHE A 356 -1.87 -21.40 -3.10
N THR A 357 -2.05 -20.10 -2.90
CA THR A 357 -1.34 -19.32 -1.88
C THR A 357 -2.33 -18.53 -1.06
N THR A 358 -2.03 -18.31 0.21
CA THR A 358 -2.91 -17.58 1.14
C THR A 358 -2.16 -16.41 1.74
N SER A 359 -2.87 -15.31 1.96
CA SER A 359 -2.36 -14.14 2.67
C SER A 359 -3.40 -13.63 3.64
N ASP A 360 -2.92 -13.13 4.77
CA ASP A 360 -3.65 -12.42 5.81
C ASP A 360 -3.79 -10.91 5.51
N ALA A 361 -3.52 -10.47 4.28
CA ALA A 361 -3.64 -9.06 3.91
C ALA A 361 -5.02 -8.49 4.24
N GLU A 362 -5.03 -7.34 4.93
CA GLU A 362 -6.26 -6.61 5.28
C GLU A 362 -6.40 -5.31 4.47
N GLU A 363 -5.26 -4.72 4.11
CA GLU A 363 -5.18 -3.43 3.43
C GLU A 363 -4.85 -3.60 1.93
N PRO A 364 -5.32 -2.70 1.04
CA PRO A 364 -5.19 -2.89 -0.41
C PRO A 364 -3.75 -2.98 -0.93
N ASP A 365 -2.82 -2.20 -0.36
CA ASP A 365 -1.42 -2.21 -0.79
C ASP A 365 -0.75 -3.56 -0.52
N GLU A 366 -1.09 -4.21 0.60
CA GLU A 366 -0.62 -5.54 0.98
C GLU A 366 -1.18 -6.62 0.04
N ALA A 367 -2.47 -6.54 -0.28
CA ALA A 367 -3.11 -7.46 -1.21
C ALA A 367 -2.51 -7.35 -2.62
N PHE A 368 -2.26 -6.13 -3.10
CA PHE A 368 -1.56 -5.91 -4.38
C PHE A 368 -0.12 -6.43 -4.34
N GLU A 369 0.64 -6.13 -3.29
CA GLU A 369 2.00 -6.66 -3.10
C GLU A 369 2.00 -8.19 -3.20
N PHE A 370 1.09 -8.85 -2.48
CA PHE A 370 1.01 -10.31 -2.45
C PHE A 370 0.66 -10.89 -3.82
N VAL A 371 -0.36 -10.35 -4.50
CA VAL A 371 -0.77 -10.82 -5.83
C VAL A 371 0.36 -10.66 -6.84
N PHE A 372 1.05 -9.51 -6.86
CA PHE A 372 2.14 -9.27 -7.81
C PHE A 372 3.41 -10.07 -7.50
N THR A 373 3.66 -10.37 -6.23
CA THR A 373 4.73 -11.32 -5.82
C THR A 373 4.45 -12.71 -6.40
N ASN A 374 3.20 -13.19 -6.24
CA ASN A 374 2.78 -14.46 -6.81
C ASN A 374 2.83 -14.45 -8.34
N LEU A 375 2.40 -13.37 -9.00
CA LEU A 375 2.51 -13.23 -10.46
C LEU A 375 3.95 -13.30 -10.97
N SER A 376 4.93 -12.77 -10.24
CA SER A 376 6.35 -12.93 -10.61
C SER A 376 6.80 -14.37 -10.50
N MET A 377 6.49 -15.05 -9.38
CA MET A 377 6.81 -16.47 -9.20
C MET A 377 6.15 -17.33 -10.31
N MET A 378 4.91 -17.00 -10.66
CA MET A 378 4.18 -17.64 -11.76
C MET A 378 4.83 -17.37 -13.11
N ALA A 379 5.30 -16.14 -13.36
CA ALA A 379 5.95 -15.78 -14.61
C ALA A 379 7.23 -16.60 -14.85
N GLU A 380 7.99 -16.84 -13.78
CA GLU A 380 9.19 -17.68 -13.77
C GLU A 380 8.85 -19.16 -13.98
N GLN A 381 7.86 -19.70 -13.26
CA GLN A 381 7.39 -21.09 -13.44
C GLN A 381 6.86 -21.33 -14.86
N ALA A 382 6.01 -20.43 -15.35
CA ALA A 382 5.48 -20.49 -16.70
C ALA A 382 6.58 -20.31 -17.76
N ALA A 383 7.73 -19.71 -17.45
CA ALA A 383 8.87 -19.68 -18.37
C ALA A 383 9.53 -21.06 -18.47
N ASN A 384 9.64 -21.79 -17.35
CA ASN A 384 10.39 -23.04 -17.23
C ASN A 384 9.58 -24.31 -17.56
N GLU A 385 8.26 -24.28 -17.39
CA GLU A 385 7.40 -25.45 -17.56
C GLU A 385 6.56 -25.37 -18.86
N ASP A 386 6.37 -26.51 -19.51
CA ASP A 386 5.40 -26.73 -20.59
C ASP A 386 4.02 -27.05 -19.99
N ASN A 387 3.55 -26.17 -19.11
CA ASN A 387 2.22 -26.28 -18.55
C ASN A 387 1.24 -25.57 -19.50
N ASP A 388 0.37 -26.34 -20.15
CA ASP A 388 -0.50 -25.85 -21.23
C ASP A 388 -1.56 -24.85 -20.74
N ASP A 389 -1.87 -24.81 -19.43
CA ASP A 389 -2.86 -23.86 -18.88
C ASP A 389 -2.63 -23.53 -17.39
N PRO A 390 -1.62 -22.72 -17.03
CA PRO A 390 -1.31 -22.41 -15.64
C PRO A 390 -2.42 -21.54 -15.01
N ARG A 391 -3.11 -22.09 -14.01
CA ARG A 391 -4.10 -21.39 -13.18
C ARG A 391 -3.70 -21.42 -11.72
N TYR A 392 -3.71 -20.26 -11.08
CA TYR A 392 -3.29 -20.10 -9.69
C TYR A 392 -4.36 -19.37 -8.89
N TYR A 393 -4.45 -19.73 -7.62
CA TYR A 393 -5.49 -19.22 -6.72
C TYR A 393 -4.83 -18.51 -5.53
N VAL A 394 -5.18 -17.25 -5.36
CA VAL A 394 -4.75 -16.39 -4.27
C VAL A 394 -5.92 -16.25 -3.28
N VAL A 395 -5.79 -16.87 -2.13
CA VAL A 395 -6.79 -16.91 -1.05
C VAL A 395 -6.56 -15.73 -0.11
N LEU A 396 -7.59 -14.89 0.08
CA LEU A 396 -7.50 -13.64 0.83
C LEU A 396 -8.60 -13.56 1.91
N PRO A 397 -8.56 -14.38 2.97
CA PRO A 397 -9.62 -14.49 3.99
C PRO A 397 -10.13 -13.16 4.54
N HIS A 398 -9.24 -12.19 4.75
CA HIS A 398 -9.56 -10.94 5.47
C HIS A 398 -9.70 -9.74 4.53
N PHE A 399 -9.26 -9.85 3.27
CA PHE A 399 -9.35 -8.76 2.31
C PHE A 399 -10.71 -8.74 1.61
N CYS A 400 -11.40 -7.61 1.72
CA CYS A 400 -12.73 -7.40 1.14
C CYS A 400 -13.75 -8.50 1.49
N ALA A 401 -13.61 -9.17 2.64
CA ALA A 401 -14.38 -10.36 3.02
C ALA A 401 -15.90 -10.15 3.08
N ALA A 402 -16.33 -8.89 3.26
CA ALA A 402 -17.72 -8.47 3.35
C ALA A 402 -18.21 -7.74 2.08
N SER A 403 -17.47 -7.80 0.96
CA SER A 403 -17.83 -7.05 -0.24
C SER A 403 -17.29 -7.67 -1.53
N ALA A 404 -18.15 -8.46 -2.18
CA ALA A 404 -17.85 -9.05 -3.50
C ALA A 404 -17.50 -7.97 -4.53
N THR A 405 -18.21 -6.84 -4.51
CA THR A 405 -18.00 -5.73 -5.45
C THR A 405 -16.65 -5.05 -5.26
N SER A 406 -16.14 -4.97 -4.02
CA SER A 406 -14.80 -4.47 -3.74
C SER A 406 -13.73 -5.42 -4.27
N LEU A 407 -13.91 -6.73 -4.11
CA LEU A 407 -13.00 -7.73 -4.65
C LEU A 407 -13.00 -7.76 -6.20
N GLU A 408 -14.17 -7.59 -6.84
CA GLU A 408 -14.28 -7.47 -8.30
C GLU A 408 -13.54 -6.22 -8.84
N LYS A 409 -13.70 -5.07 -8.16
CA LYS A 409 -12.95 -3.85 -8.51
C LYS A 409 -11.44 -4.08 -8.35
N PHE A 410 -11.01 -4.74 -7.27
CA PHE A 410 -9.61 -5.11 -7.05
C PHE A 410 -9.06 -5.98 -8.19
N CYS A 411 -9.79 -7.04 -8.60
CA CYS A 411 -9.42 -7.89 -9.74
C CYS A 411 -9.29 -7.10 -11.04
N THR A 412 -10.21 -6.15 -11.28
CA THR A 412 -10.15 -5.25 -12.44
C THR A 412 -8.90 -4.37 -12.44
N GLN A 413 -8.48 -3.89 -11.26
CA GLN A 413 -7.25 -3.10 -11.13
C GLN A 413 -5.99 -3.96 -11.32
N ILE A 414 -5.96 -5.20 -10.83
CA ILE A 414 -4.87 -6.16 -11.12
C ILE A 414 -4.73 -6.33 -12.64
N GLN A 415 -5.83 -6.62 -13.33
CA GLN A 415 -5.85 -6.79 -14.79
C GLN A 415 -5.36 -5.53 -15.52
N THR A 416 -5.78 -4.34 -15.06
CA THR A 416 -5.36 -3.04 -15.62
C THR A 416 -3.86 -2.84 -15.49
N ILE A 417 -3.28 -3.10 -14.32
CA ILE A 417 -1.83 -3.01 -14.10
C ILE A 417 -1.11 -4.05 -14.98
N CYS A 418 -1.61 -5.29 -15.06
CA CYS A 418 -1.03 -6.34 -15.91
C CYS A 418 -1.03 -5.95 -17.40
N HIS A 419 -2.03 -5.20 -17.87
CA HIS A 419 -2.05 -4.67 -19.24
C HIS A 419 -1.05 -3.53 -19.46
N ALA A 420 -0.80 -2.71 -18.44
CA ALA A 420 0.23 -1.66 -18.51
C ALA A 420 1.64 -2.26 -18.57
N THR A 421 1.87 -3.36 -17.84
CA THR A 421 3.12 -4.13 -17.78
C THR A 421 3.42 -4.86 -19.09
N THR A 422 4.47 -4.48 -19.81
CA THR A 422 4.84 -5.10 -21.10
C THR A 422 5.09 -6.61 -21.01
N GLU A 423 5.65 -7.09 -19.89
CA GLU A 423 5.96 -8.52 -19.70
C GLU A 423 4.70 -9.37 -19.48
N LEU A 424 3.68 -8.81 -18.84
CA LEU A 424 2.41 -9.49 -18.57
C LEU A 424 1.36 -9.24 -19.66
N ARG A 425 1.54 -8.17 -20.45
CA ARG A 425 0.60 -7.76 -21.49
C ARG A 425 0.37 -8.90 -22.47
N GLY A 426 -0.86 -9.42 -22.43
CA GLY A 426 -1.27 -10.50 -23.31
C GLY A 426 -0.82 -11.90 -22.86
N ARG A 427 -0.06 -12.05 -21.78
CA ARG A 427 0.23 -13.34 -21.14
C ARG A 427 -0.83 -13.72 -20.10
N LEU A 428 -1.29 -12.79 -19.27
CA LEU A 428 -2.41 -13.04 -18.37
C LEU A 428 -3.72 -13.02 -19.17
N ALA A 429 -4.44 -14.13 -19.16
CA ALA A 429 -5.70 -14.32 -19.87
C ALA A 429 -6.87 -13.65 -19.14
N ALA A 430 -6.98 -13.90 -17.84
CA ALA A 430 -8.07 -13.41 -17.00
C ALA A 430 -7.64 -13.34 -15.52
N VAL A 431 -8.28 -12.41 -14.80
CA VAL A 431 -8.30 -12.35 -13.34
C VAL A 431 -9.76 -12.48 -12.94
N GLU A 432 -10.09 -13.56 -12.22
CA GLU A 432 -11.45 -13.85 -11.77
C GLU A 432 -11.50 -13.84 -10.24
N CYS A 433 -12.68 -13.61 -9.68
CA CYS A 433 -12.89 -13.68 -8.23
C CYS A 433 -14.02 -14.63 -7.86
N PHE A 434 -13.83 -15.28 -6.72
CA PHE A 434 -14.83 -16.04 -6.00
C PHE A 434 -15.00 -15.40 -4.62
N HIS A 435 -16.24 -15.22 -4.17
CA HIS A 435 -16.54 -14.48 -2.94
C HIS A 435 -17.85 -14.98 -2.30
N PRO A 436 -17.98 -15.01 -0.96
CA PRO A 436 -19.23 -15.42 -0.29
C PRO A 436 -20.48 -14.73 -0.81
N GLU A 437 -20.39 -13.43 -1.04
CA GLU A 437 -21.50 -12.58 -1.50
C GLU A 437 -21.60 -12.42 -3.03
N HIS A 438 -20.86 -13.21 -3.82
CA HIS A 438 -20.83 -13.02 -5.27
C HIS A 438 -22.23 -13.15 -5.89
N ILE A 439 -22.56 -12.30 -6.88
CA ILE A 439 -23.90 -12.29 -7.49
C ILE A 439 -24.19 -13.60 -8.23
N LEU A 440 -23.21 -14.11 -8.98
CA LEU A 440 -23.28 -15.40 -9.66
C LEU A 440 -23.14 -16.56 -8.65
N PRO A 441 -24.12 -17.47 -8.55
CA PRO A 441 -24.06 -18.61 -7.62
C PRO A 441 -22.84 -19.51 -7.80
N THR A 442 -22.34 -19.67 -9.03
CA THR A 442 -21.15 -20.48 -9.35
C THR A 442 -19.85 -19.89 -8.79
N HIS A 443 -19.85 -18.60 -8.46
CA HIS A 443 -18.69 -17.90 -7.91
C HIS A 443 -18.82 -17.64 -6.40
N ARG A 444 -19.89 -18.16 -5.76
CA ARG A 444 -20.10 -18.03 -4.32
C ARG A 444 -19.24 -19.01 -3.53
N ALA A 445 -17.97 -18.66 -3.37
CA ALA A 445 -17.04 -19.40 -2.51
C ALA A 445 -17.27 -19.10 -1.03
N PRO A 446 -16.92 -20.02 -0.12
CA PRO A 446 -16.97 -19.75 1.32
C PRO A 446 -15.97 -18.69 1.79
N ILE A 447 -15.03 -18.30 0.92
CA ILE A 447 -13.95 -17.37 1.21
C ILE A 447 -13.57 -16.59 -0.05
N SER A 448 -13.03 -15.39 0.11
CA SER A 448 -12.46 -14.59 -0.98
C SER A 448 -11.27 -15.30 -1.64
N VAL A 449 -11.39 -15.55 -2.94
CA VAL A 449 -10.33 -16.15 -3.77
C VAL A 449 -10.20 -15.36 -5.06
N VAL A 450 -8.97 -15.03 -5.45
CA VAL A 450 -8.64 -14.46 -6.75
C VAL A 450 -7.97 -15.55 -7.59
N ALA A 451 -8.55 -15.86 -8.75
CA ALA A 451 -7.97 -16.79 -9.72
C ALA A 451 -7.22 -16.03 -10.82
N LEU A 452 -5.98 -16.44 -11.06
CA LEU A 452 -5.07 -15.85 -12.04
C LEU A 452 -4.86 -16.88 -13.16
N GLN A 453 -5.38 -16.58 -14.36
CA GLN A 453 -5.29 -17.47 -15.52
C GLN A 453 -4.22 -16.97 -16.51
N TRP A 454 -3.22 -17.78 -16.81
CA TRP A 454 -2.29 -17.50 -17.91
C TRP A 454 -2.87 -17.96 -19.25
N LYS A 455 -2.45 -17.32 -20.34
CA LYS A 455 -2.70 -17.84 -21.68
C LYS A 455 -1.76 -19.02 -21.96
N PRO A 456 -2.25 -20.06 -22.64
CA PRO A 456 -1.40 -21.14 -23.14
C PRO A 456 -0.25 -20.60 -23.98
N LYS A 457 0.94 -21.19 -23.83
CA LYS A 457 2.03 -20.97 -24.80
C LYS A 457 1.54 -21.50 -26.16
N LYS A 458 1.57 -20.65 -27.18
CA LYS A 458 1.23 -21.04 -28.56
C LYS A 458 2.41 -21.65 -29.29
#